data_AF-A0A536EZP2-F1
#
_entry.id   AF-A0A536EZP2-F1
#
_cell.length_a   1.000
_cell.length_b   1.000
_cell.length_c   1.000
_cell.angle_alpha   90.00
_cell.angle_beta   90.00
_cell.angle_gamma   90.00
#
_symmetry.space_group_name_H-M   'P 1'
#
loop_
_entity.id
_entity.type
_entity.pdbx_description
1 polymer ?
#
loop_
_entity_poly.entity_id
_entity_poly.type
_entity_poly.pdbx_seq_one_letter_code
_entity_poly.pdbx_strand_id
1 'polypeptide(L)' 'MRWALLVAAGLLLWWGWFVLGFLSEPSAVGNLRTGLIVVGAGSMAAGLASGLTGFWMLVARRA' A
#
# COMPACT_ATOMS: atom_id res chain seq x y z
N MET A 1 20.02 -0.07 3.88
CA MET A 1 19.10 -1.11 4.42
C MET A 1 18.23 -0.61 5.58
N ARG A 2 18.80 -0.19 6.73
CA ARG A 2 18.04 0.33 7.89
C ARG A 2 17.02 1.43 7.56
N TRP A 3 17.40 2.41 6.75
CA TRP A 3 16.50 3.50 6.33
C TRP A 3 15.34 3.03 5.44
N ALA A 4 15.55 2.03 4.57
CA ALA A 4 14.50 1.52 3.70
C ALA A 4 13.40 0.79 4.49
N LEU A 5 13.77 0.07 5.54
CA LEU A 5 12.82 -0.60 6.43
C LEU A 5 11.99 0.42 7.23
N LEU A 6 12.61 1.50 7.69
CA LEU A 6 11.91 2.59 8.39
C LEU A 6 10.92 3.31 7.46
N VAL A 7 11.32 3.57 6.22
CA VAL A 7 10.43 4.19 5.21
C VAL A 7 9.26 3.26 4.87
N ALA A 8 9.52 1.96 4.69
CA ALA A 8 8.47 0.98 4.43
C ALA A 8 7.49 0.87 5.61
N ALA A 9 8.00 0.83 6.84
CA ALA A 9 7.17 0.79 8.04
C ALA A 9 6.33 2.07 8.22
N GLY A 10 6.90 3.24 7.93
CA GLY A 10 6.17 4.52 7.97
C GLY A 10 5.06 4.58 6.92
N LEU A 11 5.32 4.12 5.70
CA LEU A 11 4.31 4.00 4.64
C LEU A 11 3.18 3.04 5.03
N LEU A 12 3.52 1.89 5.62
CA LEU A 12 2.53 0.92 6.13
C LEU A 12 1.65 1.53 7.23
N LEU A 13 2.24 2.26 8.18
CA LEU A 13 1.52 2.95 9.24
C LEU A 13 0.60 4.05 8.71
N TRP A 14 1.11 4.89 7.80
CA TRP A 14 0.31 5.92 7.13
C TRP A 14 -0.88 5.28 6.40
N TRP A 15 -0.62 4.23 5.62
CA TRP A 15 -1.66 3.57 4.83
C TRP A 15 -2.73 2.93 5.70
N GLY A 16 -2.34 2.24 6.78
CA GLY A 16 -3.28 1.69 7.76
C GLY A 16 -4.14 2.76 8.43
N TRP A 17 -3.54 3.89 8.80
CA TRP A 17 -4.27 5.04 9.37
C TRP A 17 -5.30 5.60 8.40
N PHE A 18 -4.94 5.77 7.13
CA PHE A 18 -5.84 6.24 6.08
C PHE A 18 -7.04 5.30 5.91
N VAL A 19 -6.82 3.97 5.89
CA VAL A 19 -7.90 2.98 5.78
C VAL A 19 -8.84 3.01 6.99
N LEU A 20 -8.30 3.12 8.21
CA LEU A 20 -9.10 3.18 9.44
C LEU A 20 -9.93 4.47 9.51
N GLY A 21 -9.36 5.61 9.12
CA GLY A 21 -10.09 6.87 8.99
C GLY A 21 -11.24 6.77 7.98
N PHE A 22 -10.99 6.16 6.82
CA PHE A 22 -12.00 5.96 5.79
C PHE A 22 -13.17 5.07 6.25
N LEU A 23 -12.89 4.04 7.06
CA LEU A 23 -13.92 3.16 7.63
C LEU A 23 -14.75 3.82 8.74
N SER A 24 -14.24 4.89 9.35
CA SER A 24 -14.89 5.61 10.45
C SER A 24 -15.91 6.65 9.96
N GLU A 25 -15.91 7.00 8.67
CA GLU A 25 -16.77 8.01 8.08
C GLU A 25 -18.20 7.45 7.80
N PRO A 26 -19.28 7.97 8.39
CA PRO A 26 -20.65 7.45 8.19
C PRO A 26 -21.15 7.56 6.74
N SER A 27 -20.60 8.49 5.95
CA SER A 27 -20.86 8.64 4.51
C SER A 27 -20.19 7.57 3.65
N ALA A 28 -19.38 6.68 4.24
CA ALA A 28 -18.73 5.58 3.53
C ALA A 28 -19.73 4.61 2.91
N VAL A 29 -20.96 4.52 3.42
CA VAL A 29 -22.02 3.71 2.78
C VAL A 29 -22.48 4.32 1.45
N GLY A 30 -22.50 5.65 1.33
CA GLY A 30 -22.85 6.36 0.09
C GLY A 30 -21.73 6.37 -0.97
N ASN A 31 -20.46 6.34 -0.54
CA ASN A 31 -19.27 6.37 -1.40
C ASN A 31 -18.43 5.09 -1.33
N LEU A 32 -19.07 3.96 -0.97
CA LEU A 32 -18.47 2.64 -0.77
C LEU A 32 -17.63 2.20 -1.97
N ARG A 33 -18.07 2.53 -3.18
CA ARG A 33 -17.37 2.24 -4.44
C ARG A 33 -16.06 3.02 -4.55
N THR A 34 -16.04 4.29 -4.16
CA THR A 34 -14.85 5.14 -4.19
C THR A 34 -13.84 4.66 -3.14
N GLY A 35 -14.30 4.28 -1.95
CA GLY A 35 -13.47 3.68 -0.92
C GLY A 35 -12.84 2.35 -1.36
N LEU A 36 -13.64 1.46 -1.94
CA LEU A 36 -13.16 0.19 -2.51
C LEU A 36 -12.16 0.39 -3.65
N ILE A 37 -12.38 1.37 -4.53
CA ILE A 37 -11.45 1.67 -5.62
C ILE A 37 -10.15 2.23 -5.04
N VAL A 38 -10.20 3.19 -4.11
CA VAL A 38 -8.99 3.84 -3.58
C VAL A 38 -8.17 2.88 -2.72
N VAL A 39 -8.82 2.17 -1.79
CA VAL A 39 -8.14 1.20 -0.90
C VAL A 39 -7.71 -0.04 -1.69
N GLY A 40 -8.58 -0.57 -2.55
CA GLY A 40 -8.28 -1.73 -3.38
C GLY A 40 -7.18 -1.47 -4.39
N ALA A 41 -7.28 -0.38 -5.17
CA ALA A 41 -6.25 -0.03 -6.15
C ALA A 41 -4.93 0.36 -5.48
N GLY A 42 -4.97 1.08 -4.36
CA GLY A 42 -3.77 1.42 -3.61
C GLY A 42 -3.06 0.19 -3.03
N SER A 43 -3.81 -0.79 -2.54
CA SER A 43 -3.25 -2.06 -2.05
C SER A 43 -2.67 -2.91 -3.18
N MET A 44 -3.32 -2.95 -4.35
CA MET A 44 -2.78 -3.60 -5.55
C MET A 44 -1.48 -2.94 -6.03
N ALA A 45 -1.44 -1.61 -6.08
CA ALA A 45 -0.26 -0.87 -6.50
C ALA A 45 0.92 -1.10 -5.55
N ALA A 46 0.69 -1.11 -4.23
CA ALA A 46 1.71 -1.41 -3.24
C ALA A 46 2.25 -2.86 -3.37
N GLY A 47 1.36 -3.83 -3.59
CA GLY A 47 1.73 -5.23 -3.85
C GLY A 47 2.54 -5.41 -5.14
N LEU A 48 2.12 -4.76 -6.23
CA LEU A 48 2.84 -4.80 -7.51
C LEU A 48 4.22 -4.13 -7.41
N ALA A 49 4.31 -2.97 -6.77
CA ALA A 49 5.57 -2.24 -6.61
C ALA A 49 6.59 -3.05 -5.79
N SER A 50 6.16 -3.62 -4.67
CA SER A 50 7.03 -4.46 -3.83
C SER A 50 7.43 -5.77 -4.53
N GLY A 51 6.50 -6.42 -5.24
CA GLY A 51 6.77 -7.62 -6.04
C GLY A 51 7.76 -7.36 -7.19
N LEU A 52 7.57 -6.27 -7.95
CA LEU A 52 8.48 -5.88 -9.03
C LEU A 52 9.87 -5.55 -8.50
N THR A 53 9.95 -4.84 -7.38
CA THR A 53 11.24 -4.50 -6.74
C THR A 53 11.98 -5.76 -6.30
N GLY A 54 11.27 -6.71 -5.68
CA GLY A 54 11.83 -8.01 -5.29
C GLY A 54 12.28 -8.84 -6.50
N PHE A 55 11.48 -8.89 -7.56
CA PHE A 55 11.83 -9.57 -8.81
C PHE A 55 13.09 -8.98 -9.45
N TRP A 56 13.17 -7.66 -9.58
CA TRP A 56 14.35 -6.97 -10.13
C TRP A 56 15.61 -7.22 -9.29
N MET A 57 15.50 -7.23 -7.97
CA MET A 57 16.62 -7.57 -7.09
C MET A 57 17.09 -9.02 -7.29
N LEU A 58 16.17 -9.95 -7.55
CA LEU A 58 16.52 -11.35 -7.84
C LEU A 58 17.20 -11.49 -9.21
N VAL A 59 16.71 -10.79 -10.23
CA VAL A 59 17.33 -10.77 -11.57
C VAL A 59 18.72 -10.14 -11.53
N ALA A 60 18.87 -8.98 -10.89
CA ALA A 60 20.14 -8.27 -10.76
C ALA A 60 21.20 -9.01 -9.94
N ARG A 61 20.81 -9.99 -9.12
CA ARG A 61 21.73 -10.87 -8.40
C ARG A 61 22.13 -12.12 -9.18
N ARG A 62 21.43 -12.42 -10.28
CA ARG A 62 21.66 -13.61 -11.11
C ARG A 62 22.46 -13.31 -12.38
N ALA A 63 22.53 -12.04 -12.79
CA ALA A 63 23.44 -11.52 -13.81
C ALA A 63 24.82 -11.20 -13.21
#